data_AF-A0A892ZI61-F1
#
_entry.id   AF-A0A892ZI61-F1
#
_cell.length_a   1.000
_cell.length_b   1.000
_cell.length_c   1.000
_cell.angle_alpha   90.00
_cell.angle_beta   90.00
_cell.angle_gamma   90.00
#
_symmetry.space_group_name_H-M   'P 1'
#
loop_
_entity.id
_entity.type
_entity.pdbx_description
1 polymer ?
#
loop_
_entity_poly.entity_id
_entity_poly.type
_entity_poly.pdbx_seq_one_letter_code
_entity_poly.pdbx_strand_id
1 'polypeptide(L)'
;MIGLFVILYKKNNIRGFTLIELMVVIAIMGVLAALALPTYQIYSGRAQAMEAFTATDGLRHEMAVWAANYKAFPDAAAVAGVGYIGSQATALGGRYITDGAVTVAANTGVLSIPFDAGVLQGKTLIFTPTLNLNGHEQIIKWQCGGSNNGNTVEQKYLPSSCQD
;
A
#
# COMPACT_ATOMS: atom_id res chain seq x y z
N MET A 1 6.10 49.94 -63.99
CA MET A 1 7.10 49.15 -63.25
C MET A 1 7.69 50.08 -62.21
N ILE A 2 7.02 50.31 -61.08
CA ILE A 2 7.09 49.55 -59.82
C ILE A 2 5.68 49.70 -59.18
N GLY A 3 4.83 48.68 -59.03
CA GLY A 3 5.09 47.41 -58.37
C GLY A 3 4.88 47.60 -56.86
N LEU A 4 3.64 47.78 -56.41
CA LEU A 4 2.95 46.80 -55.54
C LEU A 4 3.78 46.39 -54.31
N PHE A 5 3.47 46.93 -53.12
CA PHE A 5 3.45 46.21 -51.84
C PHE A 5 3.11 47.17 -50.67
N VAL A 6 1.87 47.67 -50.62
CA VAL A 6 1.28 48.07 -49.33
C VAL A 6 0.88 46.77 -48.63
N ILE A 7 1.78 46.24 -47.78
CA ILE A 7 1.43 45.16 -46.86
C ILE A 7 0.46 45.75 -45.84
N LEU A 8 -0.83 45.54 -46.05
CA LEU A 8 -1.83 45.69 -45.01
C LEU A 8 -1.52 44.67 -43.90
N TYR A 9 -0.79 45.09 -42.87
CA TYR A 9 -0.62 44.30 -41.66
C TYR A 9 -1.97 44.23 -40.94
N LYS A 10 -2.76 43.23 -41.29
CA LYS A 10 -3.99 42.87 -40.58
C LYS A 10 -3.61 42.60 -39.12
N LYS A 11 -3.89 43.55 -38.23
CA LYS A 11 -3.75 43.40 -36.79
C LYS A 11 -4.72 42.31 -36.34
N ASN A 12 -4.27 41.06 -36.36
CA ASN A 12 -4.96 39.98 -35.70
C ASN A 12 -4.99 40.36 -34.21
N ASN A 13 -6.20 40.62 -33.71
CA ASN A 13 -6.45 40.95 -32.32
C ASN A 13 -6.29 39.65 -31.49
N ILE A 14 -5.06 39.14 -31.43
CA ILE A 14 -4.70 38.04 -30.55
C ILE A 14 -4.79 38.62 -29.14
N ARG A 15 -5.94 38.41 -28.50
CA ARG A 15 -6.13 38.64 -27.07
C ARG A 15 -5.27 37.60 -26.35
N GLY A 16 -4.01 37.96 -26.08
CA GLY A 16 -3.12 37.15 -25.28
C GLY A 16 -3.56 37.17 -23.81
N PHE A 17 -3.39 36.03 -23.12
CA PHE A 17 -3.51 35.97 -21.67
C PHE A 17 -2.55 36.96 -21.03
N THR A 18 -3.01 37.73 -20.05
CA THR A 18 -2.13 38.67 -19.35
C THR A 18 -1.21 37.90 -18.39
N LEU A 19 0.01 38.39 -18.21
CA LEU A 19 0.96 37.83 -17.25
C LEU A 19 0.39 37.82 -15.82
N ILE A 20 -0.45 38.81 -15.50
CA ILE A 20 -1.13 38.92 -14.21
C ILE A 20 -2.25 37.87 -14.05
N GLU A 21 -3.03 37.58 -15.09
CA GLU A 21 -4.02 36.49 -15.05
C GLU A 21 -3.34 35.15 -14.80
N LEU A 22 -2.21 34.90 -15.48
CA LEU A 22 -1.46 33.66 -15.28
C LEU A 22 -0.87 33.57 -13.86
N MET A 23 -0.36 34.69 -13.31
CA MET A 23 0.16 34.75 -11.94
C MET A 23 -0.90 34.45 -10.87
N VAL A 24 -2.13 34.93 -11.05
CA VAL A 24 -3.23 34.61 -10.12
C VAL A 24 -3.62 33.13 -10.23
N VAL A 25 -3.65 32.57 -11.45
CA VAL A 25 -3.97 31.15 -11.65
C VAL A 25 -2.94 30.24 -10.99
N ILE A 26 -1.64 30.51 -11.15
CA ILE A 26 -0.60 29.71 -10.48
C ILE A 26 -0.65 29.85 -8.96
N ALA A 27 -1.01 31.03 -8.44
CA ALA A 27 -1.15 31.24 -7.00
C ALA A 27 -2.30 30.39 -6.42
N ILE A 28 -3.46 30.35 -7.09
CA ILE A 28 -4.59 29.52 -6.68
C ILE A 28 -4.25 28.03 -6.82
N MET A 29 -3.62 27.62 -7.92
CA MET A 29 -3.16 26.23 -8.12
C MET A 29 -2.19 25.79 -7.03
N GLY A 30 -1.28 26.66 -6.58
CA GLY A 30 -0.34 26.39 -5.50
C GLY A 30 -1.04 26.09 -4.16
N VAL A 31 -2.05 26.88 -3.80
CA VAL A 31 -2.83 26.66 -2.57
C VAL A 31 -3.62 25.35 -2.63
N LEU A 32 -4.28 25.07 -3.76
CA LEU A 32 -5.04 23.83 -3.94
C LEU A 32 -4.14 22.59 -3.90
N ALA A 33 -2.96 22.65 -4.52
CA ALA A 33 -2.00 21.56 -4.48
C ALA A 33 -1.51 21.25 -3.06
N ALA A 34 -1.22 22.28 -2.26
CA ALA A 34 -0.77 22.12 -0.88
C ALA A 34 -1.78 21.37 0.00
N LEU A 35 -3.08 21.60 -0.19
CA LEU A 35 -4.15 20.90 0.54
C LEU A 35 -4.37 19.47 0.02
N ALA A 36 -4.23 19.27 -1.28
CA ALA A 36 -4.57 17.99 -1.92
C ALA A 36 -3.48 16.92 -1.74
N LEU A 37 -2.20 17.29 -1.84
CA LEU A 37 -1.06 16.37 -1.73
C LEU A 37 -1.05 15.46 -0.49
N PRO A 38 -1.26 15.95 0.75
CA PRO A 38 -1.24 15.08 1.94
C PRO A 38 -2.35 14.03 1.89
N THR A 39 -3.51 14.39 1.34
CA THR A 39 -4.64 13.48 1.21
C THR A 39 -4.39 12.43 0.13
N TYR A 40 -3.79 12.81 -1.00
CA TYR A 40 -3.41 11.86 -2.05
C TYR A 40 -2.40 10.81 -1.57
N GLN A 41 -1.45 11.19 -0.70
CA GLN A 41 -0.50 10.26 -0.10
C GLN A 41 -1.21 9.19 0.75
N ILE A 42 -2.26 9.57 1.49
CA ILE A 42 -3.08 8.61 2.28
C ILE A 42 -3.80 7.62 1.36
N TYR A 43 -4.42 8.10 0.28
CA TYR A 43 -5.10 7.21 -0.66
C TYR A 43 -4.12 6.27 -1.38
N SER A 44 -2.95 6.76 -1.77
CA SER A 44 -1.91 5.93 -2.39
C SER A 44 -1.38 4.88 -1.42
N GLY A 45 -1.11 5.25 -0.16
CA GLY A 45 -0.71 4.30 0.88
C GLY A 45 -1.79 3.26 1.19
N ARG A 46 -3.09 3.64 1.19
CA ARG A 46 -4.20 2.68 1.31
C ARG A 46 -4.24 1.68 0.17
N ALA A 47 -4.04 2.14 -1.06
CA ALA A 47 -3.97 1.24 -2.21
C ALA A 47 -2.80 0.24 -2.11
N GLN A 48 -1.63 0.71 -1.65
CA GLN A 48 -0.46 -0.14 -1.41
C GLN A 48 -0.72 -1.18 -0.31
N ALA A 49 -1.34 -0.78 0.81
CA ALA A 49 -1.74 -1.71 1.86
C ALA A 49 -2.78 -2.74 1.39
N MET A 50 -3.71 -2.33 0.52
CA MET A 50 -4.70 -3.24 -0.08
C MET A 50 -4.08 -4.25 -1.01
N GLU A 51 -3.07 -3.88 -1.80
CA GLU A 51 -2.33 -4.83 -2.64
C GLU A 51 -1.73 -5.94 -1.76
N ALA A 52 -1.02 -5.57 -0.68
CA ALA A 52 -0.46 -6.53 0.27
C ALA A 52 -1.52 -7.39 0.96
N PHE A 53 -2.66 -6.79 1.32
CA PHE A 53 -3.79 -7.52 1.87
C PHE A 53 -4.26 -8.61 0.90
N THR A 54 -4.48 -8.27 -0.37
CA THR A 54 -4.95 -9.24 -1.38
C THR A 54 -3.88 -10.26 -1.77
N ALA A 55 -2.62 -9.85 -1.88
CA ALA A 55 -1.51 -10.73 -2.22
C ALA A 55 -1.29 -11.83 -1.17
N THR A 56 -1.66 -11.55 0.09
CA THR A 56 -1.47 -12.49 1.20
C THR A 56 -2.72 -13.31 1.54
N ASP A 57 -3.82 -13.16 0.79
CA ASP A 57 -5.07 -13.91 1.00
C ASP A 57 -4.84 -15.42 0.96
N GLY A 58 -4.12 -15.91 -0.06
CA GLY A 58 -3.79 -17.33 -0.19
C GLY A 58 -3.00 -17.86 1.00
N LEU A 59 -1.97 -17.14 1.43
CA LEU A 59 -1.15 -17.54 2.59
C LEU A 59 -1.97 -17.56 3.89
N ARG A 60 -2.83 -16.57 4.10
CA ARG A 60 -3.73 -16.54 5.28
C ARG A 60 -4.72 -17.70 5.26
N HIS A 61 -5.19 -18.10 4.08
CA HIS A 61 -6.02 -19.29 3.92
C HIS A 61 -5.26 -20.56 4.32
N GLU A 62 -4.04 -20.74 3.82
CA GLU A 62 -3.19 -21.88 4.16
C GLU A 62 -2.85 -21.94 5.66
N MET A 63 -2.68 -20.77 6.30
CA MET A 63 -2.53 -20.70 7.75
C MET A 63 -3.80 -21.13 8.50
N ALA A 64 -4.99 -20.84 7.96
CA ALA A 64 -6.24 -21.33 8.52
C ALA A 64 -6.39 -22.84 8.34
N VAL A 65 -5.99 -23.39 7.19
CA VAL A 65 -5.94 -24.83 6.94
C VAL A 65 -4.95 -25.50 7.89
N TRP A 66 -3.77 -24.92 8.12
CA TRP A 66 -2.81 -25.42 9.08
C TRP A 66 -3.39 -25.45 10.50
N ALA A 67 -4.00 -24.34 10.95
CA ALA A 67 -4.62 -24.27 12.26
C ALA A 67 -5.73 -25.31 12.44
N ALA A 68 -6.52 -25.59 11.40
CA ALA A 68 -7.58 -26.61 11.42
C ALA A 68 -7.03 -28.04 11.56
N ASN A 69 -5.90 -28.34 10.91
CA ASN A 69 -5.32 -29.69 10.95
C ASN A 69 -4.52 -29.95 12.23
N TYR A 70 -3.72 -28.97 12.67
CA TYR A 70 -2.74 -29.16 13.74
C TYR A 70 -3.15 -28.53 15.08
N LYS A 71 -4.24 -27.75 15.11
CA LYS A 71 -4.75 -27.04 16.29
C LYS A 71 -3.72 -26.13 16.96
N ALA A 72 -2.78 -25.64 16.15
CA ALA A 72 -1.66 -24.81 16.57
C ALA A 72 -1.19 -23.94 15.41
N PHE A 73 -0.45 -22.88 15.71
CA PHE A 73 0.26 -22.13 14.68
C PHE A 73 1.46 -22.91 14.13
N PRO A 74 1.91 -22.61 12.89
CA PRO A 74 3.09 -23.22 12.31
C PRO A 74 4.32 -23.07 13.20
N ASP A 75 5.07 -24.15 13.40
CA ASP A 75 6.31 -24.14 14.17
C ASP A 75 7.49 -23.58 13.34
N ALA A 76 8.69 -23.58 13.91
CA ALA A 76 9.89 -23.06 13.25
C ALA A 76 10.24 -23.82 11.95
N ALA A 77 9.95 -25.12 11.87
CA ALA A 77 10.22 -25.91 10.68
C ALA A 77 9.23 -25.59 9.56
N ALA A 78 7.96 -25.38 9.90
CA ALA A 78 6.90 -25.05 8.94
C ALA A 78 7.06 -23.63 8.34
N VAL A 79 7.53 -22.66 9.12
CA VAL A 79 7.75 -21.28 8.63
C VAL A 79 9.14 -21.03 8.05
N ALA A 80 10.06 -22.00 8.11
CA ALA A 80 11.34 -21.90 7.42
C ALA A 80 11.12 -21.78 5.91
N GLY A 81 12.04 -21.15 5.17
CA GLY A 81 11.87 -20.90 3.72
C GLY A 81 11.69 -22.17 2.86
N VAL A 82 12.03 -23.35 3.38
CA VAL A 82 11.79 -24.66 2.75
C VAL A 82 10.61 -25.43 3.35
N GLY A 83 10.02 -24.89 4.42
CA GLY A 83 8.85 -25.44 5.10
C GLY A 83 7.55 -25.06 4.40
N TYR A 84 6.47 -25.79 4.71
CA TYR A 84 5.18 -25.68 4.02
C TYR A 84 4.61 -24.25 3.96
N ILE A 85 4.71 -23.48 5.05
CA ILE A 85 4.22 -22.11 5.12
C ILE A 85 5.29 -21.13 4.65
N GLY A 86 6.54 -21.33 5.06
CA GLY A 86 7.62 -20.42 4.72
C GLY A 86 7.93 -20.39 3.23
N SER A 87 7.86 -21.51 2.51
CA SER A 87 8.07 -21.54 1.06
C SER A 87 7.00 -20.73 0.31
N GLN A 88 5.75 -20.78 0.78
CA GLN A 88 4.65 -20.00 0.23
C GLN A 88 4.82 -18.51 0.55
N ALA A 89 5.23 -18.17 1.78
CA ALA A 89 5.52 -16.79 2.16
C ALA A 89 6.66 -16.20 1.31
N THR A 90 7.75 -16.96 1.10
CA THR A 90 8.88 -16.50 0.27
C THR A 90 8.57 -16.43 -1.23
N ALA A 91 7.49 -17.06 -1.68
CA ALA A 91 7.02 -16.94 -3.06
C ALA A 91 6.18 -15.68 -3.29
N LEU A 92 5.76 -14.99 -2.21
CA LEU A 92 5.00 -13.75 -2.31
C LEU A 92 5.92 -12.59 -2.71
N GLY A 93 5.34 -11.69 -3.48
CA GLY A 93 5.98 -10.52 -4.06
C GLY A 93 4.92 -9.59 -4.62
N GLY A 94 5.34 -8.40 -5.07
CA GLY A 94 4.42 -7.43 -5.60
C GLY A 94 5.11 -6.16 -6.10
N ARG A 95 4.32 -5.14 -6.44
CA ARG A 95 4.88 -3.88 -6.92
C ARG A 95 5.51 -3.06 -5.79
N TYR A 96 5.03 -3.24 -4.56
CA TYR A 96 5.51 -2.52 -3.38
C TYR A 96 6.04 -3.43 -2.27
N ILE A 97 6.10 -4.74 -2.53
CA ILE A 97 6.54 -5.77 -1.59
C ILE A 97 7.73 -6.46 -2.25
N THR A 98 8.86 -6.53 -1.55
CA THR A 98 10.02 -7.24 -2.06
C THR A 98 9.70 -8.73 -2.16
N ASP A 99 10.01 -9.32 -3.32
CA ASP A 99 9.90 -10.75 -3.55
C ASP A 99 10.67 -11.51 -2.46
N GLY A 100 9.98 -12.43 -1.78
CA GLY A 100 10.57 -13.28 -0.75
C GLY A 100 10.81 -12.63 0.61
N ALA A 101 10.40 -11.38 0.82
CA ALA A 101 10.57 -10.70 2.10
C ALA A 101 9.40 -10.89 3.07
N VAL A 102 8.31 -11.54 2.64
CA VAL A 102 7.17 -11.86 3.50
C VAL A 102 7.53 -13.01 4.44
N THR A 103 7.21 -12.86 5.73
CA THR A 103 7.57 -13.84 6.77
C THR A 103 6.41 -14.16 7.69
N VAL A 104 6.39 -15.38 8.23
CA VAL A 104 5.44 -15.80 9.27
C VAL A 104 6.24 -16.16 10.52
N ALA A 105 5.87 -15.59 11.66
CA ALA A 105 6.51 -15.90 12.92
C ALA A 105 6.08 -17.28 13.44
N ALA A 106 7.05 -18.09 13.83
CA ALA A 106 6.82 -19.41 14.40
C ALA A 106 5.99 -19.33 15.70
N ASN A 107 5.13 -20.32 15.91
CA ASN A 107 4.26 -20.51 17.08
C ASN A 107 3.22 -19.40 17.35
N THR A 108 3.33 -18.24 16.71
CA THR A 108 2.39 -17.12 16.85
C THR A 108 1.60 -16.85 15.58
N GLY A 109 2.11 -17.28 14.42
CA GLY A 109 1.47 -17.05 13.13
C GLY A 109 1.42 -15.58 12.71
N VAL A 110 2.21 -14.71 13.35
CA VAL A 110 2.24 -13.28 12.97
C VAL A 110 2.88 -13.15 11.59
N LEU A 111 2.10 -12.67 10.63
CA LEU A 111 2.52 -12.47 9.26
C LEU A 111 3.04 -11.03 9.11
N SER A 112 4.25 -10.88 8.58
CA SER A 112 4.92 -9.59 8.39
C SER A 112 5.25 -9.38 6.92
N ILE A 113 4.78 -8.25 6.36
CA ILE A 113 4.91 -7.89 4.96
C ILE A 113 5.62 -6.54 4.86
N PRO A 114 6.93 -6.53 4.59
CA PRO A 114 7.68 -5.30 4.43
C PRO A 114 7.41 -4.65 3.07
N PHE A 115 7.29 -3.32 3.06
CA PHE A 115 7.20 -2.52 1.85
C PHE A 115 8.56 -1.92 1.49
N ASP A 116 8.94 -1.99 0.22
CA ASP A 116 10.21 -1.50 -0.29
C ASP A 116 10.08 -0.29 -1.22
N ALA A 117 8.86 0.08 -1.59
CA ALA A 117 8.58 1.18 -2.50
C ALA A 117 7.29 1.92 -2.13
N GLY A 118 7.09 3.10 -2.74
CA GLY A 118 5.87 3.89 -2.59
C GLY A 118 5.82 4.69 -1.28
N VAL A 119 4.60 5.01 -0.85
CA VAL A 119 4.34 5.84 0.35
C VAL A 119 4.63 5.05 1.63
N LEU A 120 4.48 3.73 1.55
CA LEU A 120 4.73 2.81 2.67
C LEU A 120 6.17 2.28 2.72
N GLN A 121 7.08 2.75 1.87
CA GLN A 121 8.46 2.28 1.85
C GLN A 121 9.10 2.28 3.26
N GLY A 122 9.73 1.18 3.63
CA GLY A 122 10.36 0.97 4.94
C GLY A 122 9.36 0.68 6.08
N LYS A 123 8.06 0.64 5.79
CA LYS A 123 7.03 0.20 6.74
C LYS A 123 6.75 -1.28 6.55
N THR A 124 6.25 -1.92 7.60
CA THR A 124 5.80 -3.31 7.58
C THR A 124 4.32 -3.39 7.95
N LEU A 125 3.53 -4.06 7.11
CA LEU A 125 2.17 -4.45 7.45
C LEU A 125 2.23 -5.76 8.23
N ILE A 126 1.57 -5.79 9.38
CA ILE A 126 1.52 -6.93 10.27
C ILE A 126 0.09 -7.46 10.30
N PHE A 127 -0.08 -8.77 10.15
CA PHE A 127 -1.32 -9.46 10.44
C PHE A 127 -1.13 -10.38 11.64
N THR A 128 -1.93 -10.17 12.67
CA THR A 128 -1.93 -10.95 13.90
C THR A 128 -3.16 -11.85 13.92
N PRO A 129 -3.01 -13.18 13.79
CA PRO A 129 -4.13 -14.10 13.88
C PRO A 129 -4.57 -14.28 15.34
N THR A 130 -5.86 -14.47 15.55
CA THR A 130 -6.44 -14.90 16.83
C THR A 130 -7.10 -16.26 16.65
N LEU A 131 -6.70 -17.25 17.45
CA LEU A 131 -7.35 -18.57 17.48
C LEU A 131 -8.58 -18.56 18.39
N ASN A 132 -9.58 -19.35 18.02
CA ASN A 132 -10.68 -19.67 18.92
C ASN A 132 -10.16 -20.51 20.10
N LEU A 133 -10.37 -20.04 21.33
CA LEU A 133 -9.95 -20.75 22.55
C LEU A 133 -10.90 -21.91 22.92
N ASN A 134 -12.10 -21.97 22.35
CA ASN A 134 -13.03 -23.08 22.53
C ASN A 134 -12.78 -24.18 21.50
N GLY A 135 -11.65 -24.89 21.64
CA GLY A 135 -11.26 -26.01 20.78
C GLY A 135 -9.91 -25.84 20.07
N HIS A 136 -9.37 -24.61 19.98
CA HIS A 136 -8.05 -24.29 19.40
C HIS A 136 -7.87 -24.56 17.90
N GLU A 137 -8.95 -24.64 17.11
CA GLU A 137 -8.86 -25.21 15.74
C GLU A 137 -8.94 -24.16 14.62
N GLN A 138 -9.38 -22.93 14.89
CA GLN A 138 -9.69 -21.98 13.82
C GLN A 138 -9.19 -20.58 14.11
N ILE A 139 -8.63 -19.94 13.09
CA ILE A 139 -8.33 -18.51 13.11
C ILE A 139 -9.67 -17.77 12.92
N ILE A 140 -10.11 -17.05 13.95
CA ILE A 140 -11.40 -16.34 13.98
C ILE A 140 -11.27 -14.87 13.62
N LYS A 141 -10.07 -14.32 13.71
CA LYS A 141 -9.80 -12.92 13.41
C LYS A 141 -8.37 -12.75 12.93
N TRP A 142 -8.21 -11.91 11.92
CA TRP A 142 -6.93 -11.32 11.54
C TRP A 142 -6.97 -9.85 11.93
N GLN A 143 -6.18 -9.47 12.93
CA GLN A 143 -5.97 -8.07 13.28
C GLN A 143 -4.84 -7.51 12.42
N CYS A 144 -5.05 -6.35 11.83
CA CYS A 144 -4.07 -5.73 10.95
C CYS A 144 -3.40 -4.55 11.65
N GLY A 145 -2.14 -4.32 11.33
CA GLY A 145 -1.32 -3.30 11.98
C GLY A 145 -0.50 -3.88 13.13
N GLY A 146 0.34 -3.03 13.71
CA GLY A 146 1.20 -3.39 14.83
C GLY A 146 1.43 -2.19 15.74
N SER A 147 2.22 -2.40 16.80
CA SER A 147 2.63 -1.30 17.68
C SER A 147 3.24 -0.17 16.84
N ASN A 148 2.80 1.08 17.07
CA ASN A 148 3.25 2.26 16.34
C ASN A 148 4.70 2.62 16.71
N ASN A 149 5.65 1.79 16.28
CA ASN A 149 7.08 1.92 16.59
C ASN A 149 7.82 2.69 15.49
N GLY A 150 7.10 3.43 14.64
CA GLY A 150 7.65 4.14 13.48
C GLY A 150 7.94 3.27 12.25
N ASN A 151 8.03 1.94 12.39
CA ASN A 151 8.32 1.02 11.28
C ASN A 151 7.11 0.18 10.83
N THR A 152 5.94 0.36 11.45
CA THR A 152 4.70 -0.31 11.10
C THR A 152 3.81 0.60 10.25
N VAL A 153 2.98 0.01 9.40
CA VAL A 153 1.99 0.76 8.64
C VAL A 153 0.97 1.37 9.60
N GLU A 154 0.82 2.70 9.54
CA GLU A 154 -0.13 3.43 10.39
C GLU A 154 -1.58 3.08 10.02
N GLN A 155 -2.47 3.09 11.03
CA GLN A 155 -3.90 2.80 10.88
C GLN A 155 -4.60 3.61 9.79
N LYS A 156 -4.18 4.86 9.54
CA LYS A 156 -4.74 5.72 8.49
C LYS A 156 -4.59 5.14 7.08
N TYR A 157 -3.58 4.30 6.85
CA TYR A 157 -3.32 3.64 5.57
C TYR A 157 -3.96 2.24 5.48
N LEU A 158 -4.52 1.70 6.56
CA LEU A 158 -5.18 0.40 6.53
C LEU A 158 -6.60 0.52 5.96
N PRO A 159 -7.13 -0.52 5.31
CA PRO A 159 -8.54 -0.57 4.92
C PRO A 159 -9.45 -0.69 6.13
N SER A 160 -10.72 -0.34 5.97
CA SER A 160 -11.71 -0.37 7.05
C SER A 160 -11.90 -1.77 7.65
N SER A 161 -11.72 -2.83 6.86
CA SER A 161 -11.74 -4.24 7.34
C SER A 161 -10.57 -4.60 8.27
N CYS A 162 -9.59 -3.71 8.40
CA CYS A 162 -8.33 -3.88 9.13
C CYS A 162 -8.13 -2.83 10.23
N GLN A 163 -9.11 -1.95 10.46
CA GLN A 163 -9.06 -0.87 11.45
C GLN A 163 -9.79 -1.31 12.72
N ASP A 164 -9.17 -2.23 13.47
CA ASP A 164 -9.69 -2.75 14.74
C ASP A 164 -8.73 -2.49 15.91
#